data_AF-A0A9E3P258-F1
#
_entry.id   AF-A0A9E3P258-F1
#
_cell.length_a   1.000
_cell.length_b   1.000
_cell.length_c   1.000
_cell.angle_alpha   90.00
_cell.angle_beta   90.00
_cell.angle_gamma   90.00
#
_symmetry.space_group_name_H-M   'P 1'
#
loop_
_entity.id
_entity.type
_entity.pdbx_description
1 polymer ?
#
loop_
_entity_poly.entity_id
_entity_poly.type
_entity_poly.pdbx_seq_one_letter_code
_entity_poly.pdbx_strand_id
1 'polypeptide(L)'
;MRLARLRLPADQAADAAQSMLMKVFARASDFEAGKPVLPWFYAVAANELRTLMRQRARAERRSAGESAAHALAAGDDPERALLDRELHDALAQAIAALDEEGAEAIAAMLDEGSRPAIGPAAFRKRVSRAYAKIRVLLGGLDAK
;
A
#
# COMPACT_ATOMS: atom_id res chain seq x y z
N MET A 1 8.18 -4.18 5.85
CA MET A 1 7.06 -3.21 5.88
C MET A 1 6.13 -3.49 4.68
N ARG A 2 4.80 -3.58 4.87
CA ARG A 2 3.85 -4.07 3.84
C ARG A 2 3.84 -3.25 2.54
N LEU A 3 4.04 -1.93 2.63
CA LEU A 3 4.07 -1.03 1.47
C LEU A 3 5.21 -1.36 0.49
N ALA A 4 6.39 -1.75 0.99
CA ALA A 4 7.52 -2.14 0.15
C ALA A 4 7.25 -3.47 -0.56
N ARG A 5 6.64 -4.44 0.13
CA ARG A 5 6.32 -5.77 -0.43
C ARG A 5 5.28 -5.73 -1.55
N LEU A 6 4.33 -4.81 -1.48
CA LEU A 6 3.31 -4.65 -2.53
C LEU A 6 3.88 -4.10 -3.86
N ARG A 7 5.08 -3.51 -3.85
CA ARG A 7 5.63 -2.80 -5.01
C ARG A 7 7.04 -3.20 -5.40
N LEU A 8 7.67 -4.09 -4.65
CA LEU A 8 9.02 -4.57 -4.89
C LEU A 8 9.06 -6.09 -4.81
N PRO A 9 9.93 -6.74 -5.59
CA PRO A 9 10.23 -8.16 -5.43
C PRO A 9 10.66 -8.48 -3.99
N ALA A 10 10.34 -9.70 -3.52
CA ALA A 10 10.43 -10.05 -2.10
C ALA A 10 11.87 -10.04 -1.54
N ASP A 11 12.87 -10.33 -2.38
CA ASP A 11 14.31 -10.20 -2.09
C ASP A 11 14.72 -8.76 -1.76
N GLN A 12 14.05 -7.77 -2.35
CA GLN A 12 14.38 -6.34 -2.20
C GLN A 12 13.45 -5.60 -1.24
N ALA A 13 12.29 -6.18 -0.92
CA ALA A 13 11.30 -5.56 -0.07
C ALA A 13 11.79 -5.35 1.37
N ALA A 14 12.68 -6.20 1.87
CA ALA A 14 13.27 -6.08 3.20
C ALA A 14 14.21 -4.87 3.30
N ASP A 15 15.19 -4.79 2.40
CA ASP A 15 16.17 -3.69 2.34
C ASP A 15 15.50 -2.34 2.06
N ALA A 16 14.54 -2.33 1.12
CA ALA A 16 13.77 -1.14 0.84
C ALA A 16 12.95 -0.69 2.06
N ALA A 17 12.33 -1.61 2.79
CA ALA A 17 11.61 -1.29 4.01
C ALA A 17 12.55 -0.72 5.08
N GLN A 18 13.74 -1.29 5.27
CA GLN A 18 14.74 -0.77 6.22
C GLN A 18 15.20 0.63 5.83
N SER A 19 15.59 0.84 4.57
CA SER A 19 16.01 2.15 4.05
C SER A 19 14.92 3.22 4.21
N MET A 20 13.67 2.86 3.90
CA MET A 20 12.52 3.74 4.13
C MET A 20 12.35 4.08 5.61
N LEU A 21 12.45 3.09 6.52
CA LEU A 21 12.29 3.32 7.95
C LEU A 21 13.38 4.25 8.50
N MET A 22 14.64 4.05 8.07
CA MET A 22 15.75 4.93 8.43
C MET A 22 15.49 6.38 8.02
N LYS A 23 14.95 6.61 6.82
CA LYS A 23 14.60 7.95 6.35
C LYS A 23 13.41 8.54 7.08
N VAL A 24 12.44 7.72 7.49
CA VAL A 24 11.34 8.18 8.34
C VAL A 24 11.88 8.66 9.69
N PHE A 25 12.75 7.88 10.33
CA PHE A 25 13.37 8.28 11.60
C PHE A 25 14.27 9.51 11.46
N ALA A 26 15.01 9.64 10.36
CA ALA A 26 15.81 10.83 10.09
C ALA A 26 14.96 12.10 9.97
N ARG A 27 13.68 11.97 9.60
CA ARG A 27 12.72 13.07 9.50
C ARG A 27 11.84 13.23 10.73
N ALA A 28 12.05 12.44 11.78
CA ALA A 28 11.21 12.49 12.98
C ALA A 28 11.18 13.87 13.65
N SER A 29 12.24 14.68 13.47
CA SER A 29 12.28 16.08 13.93
C SER A 29 11.26 16.98 13.22
N ASP A 30 10.86 16.64 11.99
CA ASP A 30 9.87 17.39 11.21
C ASP A 30 8.43 17.11 11.68
N PHE A 31 8.24 16.13 12.56
CA PHE A 31 6.93 15.75 13.04
C PHE A 31 6.43 16.73 14.11
N GLU A 32 5.31 17.39 13.81
CA GLU A 32 4.62 18.23 14.78
C GLU A 32 3.87 17.39 15.82
N ALA A 33 4.28 17.54 17.09
CA ALA A 33 3.60 16.91 18.21
C ALA A 33 2.11 17.30 18.26
N GLY A 34 1.26 16.32 18.54
CA GLY A 34 -0.20 16.49 18.57
C GLY A 34 -0.91 16.15 17.25
N LYS A 35 -0.19 15.95 16.14
CA LYS A 35 -0.78 15.42 14.89
C LYS A 35 -0.81 13.89 14.89
N PRO A 36 -1.69 13.24 14.10
CA PRO A 36 -1.65 11.78 13.94
C PRO A 36 -0.35 11.31 13.26
N VAL A 37 0.38 10.38 13.88
CA VAL A 37 1.69 9.90 13.37
C VAL A 37 1.58 9.04 12.11
N LEU A 38 0.53 8.22 12.00
CA LEU A 38 0.39 7.25 10.90
C LEU A 38 0.27 7.93 9.51
N PRO A 39 -0.58 8.94 9.28
CA PRO A 39 -0.63 9.64 8.00
C PRO A 39 0.71 10.25 7.58
N TRP A 40 1.42 10.88 8.53
CA TRP A 40 2.73 11.46 8.29
C TRP A 40 3.77 10.38 7.93
N PHE A 41 3.82 9.31 8.71
CA PHE A 41 4.67 8.14 8.47
C PHE A 41 4.47 7.57 7.06
N TYR A 42 3.21 7.32 6.67
CA TYR A 42 2.88 6.77 5.36
C TYR A 42 3.16 7.75 4.22
N ALA A 43 3.02 9.06 4.44
CA ALA A 43 3.37 10.06 3.44
C ALA A 43 4.88 10.04 3.14
N VAL A 44 5.72 9.96 4.17
CA VAL A 44 7.18 9.85 4.03
C VAL A 44 7.53 8.51 3.36
N ALA A 45 7.02 7.40 3.88
CA ALA A 45 7.26 6.05 3.35
C ALA A 45 6.85 5.91 1.87
N ALA A 46 5.70 6.46 1.48
CA ALA A 46 5.23 6.42 0.09
C ALA A 46 6.08 7.29 -0.84
N ASN A 47 6.59 8.42 -0.37
CA ASN A 47 7.51 9.24 -1.16
C ASN A 47 8.83 8.50 -1.41
N GLU A 48 9.38 7.85 -0.38
CA GLU A 48 10.60 7.05 -0.50
C GLU A 48 10.42 5.85 -1.42
N LEU A 49 9.29 5.15 -1.33
CA LEU A 49 8.98 4.05 -2.24
C LEU A 49 8.92 4.52 -3.70
N ARG A 50 8.27 5.66 -3.99
CA ARG A 50 8.26 6.24 -5.35
C ARG A 50 9.67 6.58 -5.84
N THR A 51 10.52 7.12 -4.97
CA THR A 51 11.91 7.43 -5.30
C THR A 51 12.69 6.16 -5.68
N LEU A 52 12.55 5.09 -4.89
CA LEU A 52 13.18 3.79 -5.16
C LEU A 52 12.71 3.20 -6.50
N MET A 53 11.39 3.21 -6.76
CA MET A 53 10.83 2.73 -8.03
C MET A 53 11.35 3.53 -9.24
N ARG A 54 11.45 4.87 -9.14
CA ARG A 54 12.00 5.71 -10.22
C ARG A 54 13.49 5.48 -10.45
N GLN A 55 14.25 5.20 -9.40
CA GLN A 55 15.67 4.85 -9.52
C GLN A 55 15.84 3.49 -10.21
N ARG A 56 15.00 2.51 -9.84
CA ARG A 56 14.98 1.18 -10.45
C ARG A 56 14.61 1.22 -11.93
N ALA A 57 13.52 1.89 -12.29
CA ALA A 57 13.13 2.04 -13.70
C ALA A 57 14.21 2.74 -14.54
N ARG A 58 15.02 3.63 -13.94
CA ARG A 58 16.18 4.24 -14.60
C ARG A 58 17.38 3.31 -14.67
N ALA A 59 17.58 2.41 -13.71
CA ALA A 59 18.61 1.38 -13.75
C ALA A 59 18.30 0.31 -14.80
N GLU A 60 17.06 -0.20 -14.81
CA GLU A 60 16.58 -1.21 -15.76
C GLU A 60 16.63 -0.72 -17.21
N ARG A 61 16.27 0.56 -17.47
CA ARG A 61 16.43 1.17 -18.80
C ARG A 61 17.89 1.33 -19.23
N ARG A 62 18.81 1.43 -18.28
CA ARG A 62 20.26 1.49 -18.55
C ARG A 62 20.89 0.10 -18.71
N SER A 63 20.24 -0.94 -18.19
CA SER A 63 20.73 -2.32 -18.17
C SER A 63 19.93 -3.25 -19.10
N ALA A 64 19.33 -2.74 -20.18
CA ALA A 64 18.60 -3.54 -21.15
C ALA A 64 19.52 -4.62 -21.76
N GLY A 65 19.47 -5.83 -21.18
CA GLY A 65 20.31 -6.97 -21.51
C GLY A 65 20.00 -8.20 -20.66
N GLU A 66 19.93 -8.11 -19.33
CA GLU A 66 19.86 -9.32 -18.48
C GLU A 66 19.15 -9.03 -17.15
N SER A 67 17.94 -9.56 -16.91
CA SER A 67 17.43 -9.95 -15.56
C SER A 67 15.96 -10.38 -15.58
N ALA A 68 15.65 -11.50 -16.24
CA ALA A 68 14.35 -12.18 -16.09
C ALA A 68 14.39 -13.34 -15.06
N ALA A 69 15.57 -13.73 -14.58
CA ALA A 69 15.74 -15.01 -13.88
C ALA A 69 15.55 -14.97 -12.34
N HIS A 70 15.55 -13.80 -11.71
CA HIS A 70 15.55 -13.72 -10.23
C HIS A 70 14.15 -13.58 -9.60
N ALA A 71 13.10 -13.34 -10.41
CA ALA A 71 11.75 -13.06 -9.90
C ALA A 71 10.96 -14.31 -9.45
N LEU A 72 11.45 -15.53 -9.73
CA LEU A 72 10.70 -16.77 -9.55
C LEU A 72 11.01 -17.53 -8.24
N ALA A 73 12.04 -17.17 -7.49
CA ALA A 73 12.51 -17.97 -6.36
C ALA A 73 12.04 -17.51 -4.96
N ALA A 74 11.31 -16.39 -4.85
CA ALA A 74 10.98 -15.78 -3.55
C ALA A 74 9.59 -16.15 -2.99
N GLY A 75 8.96 -17.21 -3.52
CA GLY A 75 7.55 -17.55 -3.25
C GLY A 75 7.29 -18.67 -2.23
N ASP A 76 8.29 -19.16 -1.50
CA ASP A 76 8.21 -20.51 -0.91
C ASP A 76 7.86 -20.59 0.59
N ASP A 77 7.10 -19.61 1.11
CA ASP A 77 6.54 -19.70 2.47
C ASP A 77 5.02 -19.97 2.41
N PRO A 78 4.57 -21.22 2.60
CA PRO A 78 3.16 -21.60 2.45
C PRO A 78 2.26 -20.97 3.52
N GLU A 79 2.78 -20.73 4.73
CA GLU A 79 2.05 -20.06 5.81
C GLU A 79 1.79 -18.61 5.44
N ARG A 80 2.79 -17.93 4.88
CA ARG A 80 2.63 -16.55 4.38
C ARG A 80 1.67 -16.47 3.20
N ALA A 81 1.75 -17.41 2.27
CA ALA A 81 0.82 -17.45 1.13
C ALA A 81 -0.63 -17.72 1.56
N LEU A 82 -0.84 -18.43 2.67
CA LEU A 82 -2.16 -18.58 3.29
C LEU A 82 -2.64 -17.27 3.91
N LEU A 83 -1.82 -16.63 4.75
CA LEU A 83 -2.15 -15.36 5.39
C LEU A 83 -2.46 -14.24 4.38
N ASP A 84 -1.70 -14.17 3.28
CA ASP A 84 -1.95 -13.18 2.23
C ASP A 84 -3.28 -13.44 1.49
N ARG A 85 -3.68 -14.71 1.31
CA ARG A 85 -4.99 -15.07 0.75
C ARG A 85 -6.12 -14.70 1.70
N GLU A 86 -6.04 -15.07 2.97
CA GLU A 86 -7.05 -14.75 3.98
C GLU A 86 -7.25 -13.23 4.11
N LEU A 87 -6.16 -12.47 4.07
CA LEU A 87 -6.22 -11.01 4.12
C LEU A 87 -6.82 -10.39 2.86
N HIS A 88 -6.56 -10.97 1.68
CA HIS A 88 -7.24 -10.56 0.45
C HIS A 88 -8.74 -10.84 0.51
N ASP A 89 -9.13 -12.03 0.97
CA ASP A 89 -10.53 -12.42 1.10
C ASP A 89 -11.28 -11.52 2.10
N ALA A 90 -10.66 -11.23 3.25
CA ALA A 90 -11.20 -10.32 4.25
C ALA A 90 -11.37 -8.89 3.67
N LEU A 91 -10.41 -8.40 2.90
CA LEU A 91 -10.51 -7.10 2.24
C LEU A 91 -11.62 -7.09 1.19
N ALA A 92 -11.74 -8.15 0.37
CA ALA A 92 -12.79 -8.27 -0.64
C ALA A 92 -14.18 -8.24 0.01
N GLN A 93 -14.37 -8.98 1.11
CA GLN A 93 -15.61 -8.95 1.90
C GLN A 93 -15.88 -7.57 2.51
N ALA A 94 -14.86 -6.89 3.04
CA ALA A 94 -15.01 -5.56 3.60
C ALA A 94 -15.42 -4.52 2.54
N ILE A 95 -14.87 -4.63 1.32
CA ILE A 95 -15.27 -3.79 0.18
C ILE A 95 -16.70 -4.12 -0.26
N ALA A 96 -17.08 -5.39 -0.34
CA ALA A 96 -18.44 -5.82 -0.68
C ALA A 96 -19.50 -5.33 0.33
N ALA A 97 -19.12 -5.08 1.58
CA ALA A 97 -19.99 -4.54 2.62
C ALA A 97 -20.07 -2.98 2.63
N LEU A 98 -19.35 -2.31 1.73
CA LEU A 98 -19.51 -0.87 1.53
C LEU A 98 -20.84 -0.55 0.85
N ASP A 99 -21.26 0.71 0.98
CA ASP A 99 -22.27 1.26 0.08
C ASP A 99 -21.70 1.39 -1.34
N GLU A 100 -22.58 1.44 -2.35
CA GLU A 100 -22.20 1.51 -3.76
C GLU A 100 -21.23 2.67 -4.04
N GLU A 101 -21.52 3.84 -3.47
CA GLU A 101 -20.64 5.00 -3.55
C GLU A 101 -19.24 4.75 -2.96
N GLY A 102 -19.16 4.09 -1.80
CA GLY A 102 -17.90 3.78 -1.14
C GLY A 102 -17.09 2.76 -1.92
N ALA A 103 -17.74 1.71 -2.42
CA ALA A 103 -17.12 0.68 -3.25
C ALA A 103 -16.57 1.27 -4.55
N GLU A 104 -17.35 2.08 -5.26
CA GLU A 104 -16.93 2.76 -6.49
C GLU A 104 -15.73 3.68 -6.25
N ALA A 105 -15.72 4.42 -5.14
CA ALA A 105 -14.60 5.30 -4.79
C ALA A 105 -13.30 4.53 -4.49
N ILE A 106 -13.40 3.35 -3.88
CA ILE A 106 -12.24 2.47 -3.64
C ILE A 106 -11.76 1.84 -4.94
N ALA A 107 -12.66 1.33 -5.78
CA ALA A 107 -12.32 0.77 -7.10
C ALA A 107 -11.62 1.82 -7.99
N ALA A 108 -12.13 3.04 -8.03
CA ALA A 108 -11.49 4.16 -8.74
C ALA A 108 -10.13 4.56 -8.16
N MET A 109 -9.91 4.38 -6.85
CA MET A 109 -8.61 4.64 -6.21
C MET A 109 -7.59 3.52 -6.52
N LEU A 110 -8.06 2.30 -6.77
CA LEU A 110 -7.25 1.14 -7.14
C LEU A 110 -7.00 1.05 -8.66
N ASP A 111 -7.46 2.02 -9.44
CA ASP A 111 -7.45 2.01 -10.91
C ASP A 111 -8.22 0.81 -11.52
N GLU A 112 -9.17 0.24 -10.77
CA GLU A 112 -10.02 -0.90 -11.16
C GLU A 112 -11.41 -0.45 -11.65
N GLY A 113 -11.73 0.84 -11.53
CA GLY A 113 -13.02 1.41 -11.89
C GLY A 113 -12.93 2.84 -12.43
N SER A 114 -14.05 3.33 -12.98
CA SER A 114 -14.12 4.71 -13.48
C SER A 114 -14.15 5.70 -12.33
N ARG A 115 -13.49 6.86 -12.51
CA ARG A 115 -13.53 7.93 -11.52
C ARG A 115 -14.91 8.57 -11.51
N PRO A 116 -15.61 8.63 -10.35
CA PRO A 116 -16.93 9.25 -10.29
C PRO A 116 -16.85 10.72 -10.70
N ALA A 117 -17.88 11.23 -11.37
CA ALA A 117 -17.98 12.60 -11.87
C ALA A 117 -18.27 13.61 -10.73
N ILE A 118 -17.41 13.61 -9.71
CA ILE A 118 -17.52 14.45 -8.51
C ILE A 118 -16.25 15.28 -8.32
N GLY A 119 -16.37 16.42 -7.63
CA GLY A 119 -15.24 17.28 -7.33
C GLY A 119 -14.13 16.57 -6.51
N PRO A 120 -12.85 16.95 -6.68
CA PRO A 120 -11.73 16.28 -6.00
C PRO A 120 -11.85 16.22 -4.47
N ALA A 121 -12.44 17.24 -3.85
CA ALA A 121 -12.67 17.27 -2.40
C ALA A 121 -13.74 16.27 -1.96
N ALA A 122 -14.84 16.15 -2.72
CA ALA A 122 -15.91 15.18 -2.46
C ALA A 122 -15.39 13.75 -2.61
N PHE A 123 -14.60 13.49 -3.67
CA PHE A 123 -13.95 12.20 -3.88
C PHE A 123 -13.06 11.79 -2.70
N ARG A 124 -12.16 12.68 -2.24
CA ARG A 124 -11.31 12.41 -1.07
C ARG A 124 -12.13 12.11 0.18
N LYS A 125 -13.24 12.81 0.39
CA LYS A 125 -14.12 12.59 1.55
C LYS A 125 -14.82 11.23 1.46
N ARG A 126 -15.26 10.81 0.28
CA ARG A 126 -15.89 9.50 0.03
C ARG A 126 -14.90 8.36 0.26
N VAL A 127 -13.68 8.46 -0.30
CA VAL A 127 -12.58 7.52 -0.02
C VAL A 127 -12.26 7.46 1.48
N SER A 128 -12.17 8.60 2.16
CA SER A 128 -11.88 8.64 3.60
C SER A 128 -12.95 7.92 4.44
N ARG A 129 -14.23 8.07 4.10
CA ARG A 129 -15.34 7.38 4.77
C ARG A 129 -15.32 5.89 4.49
N ALA A 130 -15.14 5.49 3.23
CA ALA A 130 -15.01 4.09 2.83
C ALA A 130 -13.85 3.41 3.57
N TYR A 131 -12.68 4.07 3.64
CA TYR A 131 -11.52 3.58 4.39
C TYR A 131 -11.79 3.43 5.90
N ALA A 132 -12.48 4.40 6.51
CA ALA A 132 -12.88 4.30 7.91
C ALA A 132 -13.80 3.09 8.16
N LYS A 133 -14.73 2.82 7.24
CA LYS A 133 -15.64 1.67 7.32
C LYS A 133 -14.90 0.34 7.12
N ILE A 134 -14.01 0.24 6.11
CA ILE A 134 -13.13 -0.93 5.91
C ILE A 134 -12.30 -1.19 7.17
N ARG A 135 -11.74 -0.15 7.80
CA ARG A 135 -10.93 -0.30 9.01
C ARG A 135 -11.74 -0.88 10.18
N VAL A 136 -13.00 -0.46 10.35
CA VAL A 136 -13.88 -1.01 11.38
C VAL A 136 -14.23 -2.46 11.08
N LEU A 137 -14.55 -2.78 9.81
CA LEU A 137 -14.88 -4.13 9.38
C LEU A 137 -13.70 -5.09 9.58
N LEU A 138 -12.49 -4.69 9.19
CA LEU A 138 -11.29 -5.51 9.33
C LEU A 138 -10.79 -5.59 10.78
N GLY A 139 -10.88 -4.50 11.56
CA GLY A 139 -10.51 -4.51 12.97
C GLY A 139 -11.51 -5.23 13.89
N GLY A 140 -12.72 -5.50 13.40
CA GLY A 140 -13.70 -6.36 14.07
C GLY A 140 -13.50 -7.86 13.79
N LEU A 141 -12.66 -8.24 12.83
CA LEU A 141 -12.34 -9.63 12.51
C LEU A 141 -11.30 -10.24 13.48
N ASP A 142 -10.57 -9.42 14.24
CA ASP A 142 -9.62 -9.85 15.27
C ASP A 142 -10.30 -10.35 16.57
N ALA A 143 -11.64 -10.37 16.63
CA ALA A 143 -12.41 -10.61 17.85
C ALA A 143 -13.22 -11.93 17.86
N LYS A 144 -12.83 -12.95 17.09
CA LYS A 144 -13.52 -14.24 17.12
C LYS A 144 -12.60 -15.45 17.18
#